data_AF-A6LP49-F1
#
_entry.id   AF-A6LP49-F1
#
_cell.length_a   1.000
_cell.length_b   1.000
_cell.length_c   1.000
_cell.angle_alpha   90.00
_cell.angle_beta   90.00
_cell.angle_gamma   90.00
#
_symmetry.space_group_name_H-M   'P 1'
#
loop_
_entity.id
_entity.type
_entity.pdbx_description
1 polymer ?
#
loop_
_entity_poly.entity_id
_entity_poly.type
_entity_poly.pdbx_seq_one_letter_code
_entity_poly.pdbx_strand_id
1 'polypeptide(L)' 'MDKKNFVILHGFKKEELFDLMKILKEKFPEKELIFATTTPTNLNWKLSDLISEIEKEHEYMKKMKK' A
#
# COMPACT_ATOMS: atom_id res chain seq x y z
N MET A 1 5.17 12.76 12.51
CA MET A 1 4.99 11.69 11.52
C MET A 1 3.57 11.19 11.66
N ASP A 2 2.68 11.67 10.79
CA ASP A 2 1.33 11.13 10.66
C ASP A 2 1.39 9.60 10.61
N LYS A 3 0.58 8.93 11.44
CA LYS A 3 0.58 7.46 11.56
C LYS A 3 -0.07 6.83 10.31
N LYS A 4 0.59 6.93 9.15
CA LYS A 4 0.25 6.18 7.95
C LYS A 4 0.60 4.71 8.17
N ASN A 5 -0.35 3.82 7.93
CA ASN A 5 -0.14 2.39 8.11
C ASN A 5 0.07 1.76 6.73
N PHE A 6 1.25 1.20 6.49
CA PHE A 6 1.57 0.57 5.22
C PHE A 6 1.33 -0.94 5.31
N VAL A 7 0.74 -1.49 4.27
CA VAL A 7 0.55 -2.93 4.10
C VAL A 7 1.22 -3.34 2.80
N ILE A 8 2.30 -4.09 2.90
CA ILE A 8 3.05 -4.59 1.73
C ILE A 8 2.73 -6.07 1.54
N LEU A 9 2.25 -6.43 0.36
CA LEU A 9 1.85 -7.78 -0.02
C LEU A 9 2.79 -8.30 -1.12
N HIS A 10 3.19 -9.57 -1.07
CA HIS A 10 4.07 -10.19 -2.07
C HIS A 10 3.52 -11.53 -2.52
N GLY A 11 3.58 -11.81 -3.83
CA GLY A 11 3.27 -13.14 -4.39
C GLY A 11 1.79 -13.52 -4.44
N PHE A 12 0.88 -12.60 -4.10
CA PHE A 12 -0.57 -12.84 -4.16
C PHE A 12 -1.14 -12.60 -5.56
N LYS A 13 -2.15 -13.39 -5.94
CA LYS A 13 -2.94 -13.15 -7.13
C LYS A 13 -3.87 -11.96 -6.94
N LYS A 14 -4.30 -11.36 -8.05
CA LYS A 14 -5.17 -10.17 -8.05
C LYS A 14 -6.45 -10.37 -7.23
N GLU A 15 -7.08 -11.54 -7.33
CA GLU A 15 -8.30 -11.88 -6.59
C GLU A 15 -8.06 -11.90 -5.07
N GLU A 16 -6.96 -12.53 -4.64
CA GLU A 16 -6.55 -12.62 -3.23
C GLU A 16 -6.22 -11.25 -2.64
N LEU A 17 -5.62 -10.35 -3.44
CA LEU A 17 -5.33 -8.98 -3.01
C LEU A 17 -6.61 -8.21 -2.65
N PHE A 18 -7.67 -8.35 -3.44
CA PHE A 18 -8.95 -7.68 -3.16
C PHE A 18 -9.58 -8.18 -1.86
N ASP A 19 -9.57 -9.49 -1.64
CA ASP A 19 -10.09 -10.10 -0.42
C ASP A 19 -9.30 -9.64 0.81
N LEU A 20 -7.96 -9.63 0.73
CA LEU A 20 -7.09 -9.17 1.82
C LEU A 20 -7.31 -7.68 2.13
N MET A 21 -7.42 -6.83 1.09
CA MET A 21 -7.72 -5.41 1.27
C MET A 21 -9.06 -5.20 1.97
N LYS A 22 -10.07 -6.00 1.64
CA LYS A 22 -11.40 -5.93 2.26
C LYS A 22 -11.34 -6.32 3.73
N ILE A 23 -10.72 -7.46 4.06
CA ILE A 23 -10.56 -7.95 5.44
C ILE A 23 -9.82 -6.93 6.30
N LEU A 24 -8.73 -6.36 5.79
CA LEU A 24 -7.92 -5.40 6.54
C LEU A 24 -8.66 -4.08 6.77
N LYS A 25 -9.39 -3.58 5.78
CA LYS A 25 -10.24 -2.39 5.95
C LYS A 25 -11.39 -2.63 6.93
N GLU A 26 -11.98 -3.81 6.94
CA GLU A 26 -13.05 -4.19 7.87
C GLU A 26 -12.54 -4.33 9.32
N LYS A 27 -11.34 -4.89 9.50
CA LYS A 27 -10.70 -5.03 10.82
C LYS A 27 -10.14 -3.71 11.37
N PHE A 28 -9.76 -2.78 10.50
CA PHE A 28 -9.12 -1.52 10.88
C PHE A 28 -9.79 -0.30 10.21
N PRO A 29 -11.08 -0.03 10.47
CA PRO A 29 -11.82 1.03 9.78
C PRO A 29 -11.33 2.44 10.10
N GLU A 30 -10.72 2.65 11.28
CA GLU A 30 -10.21 3.95 11.72
C GLU A 30 -8.79 4.26 11.21
N LYS A 31 -8.13 3.30 10.55
CA LYS A 31 -6.77 3.46 10.06
C LYS A 31 -6.76 3.73 8.56
N GLU A 32 -6.03 4.77 8.16
CA GLU A 32 -5.67 4.93 6.74
C GLU A 32 -4.58 3.90 6.40
N LEU A 33 -5.01 2.80 5.75
CA LEU A 33 -4.14 1.74 5.24
C LEU A 33 -3.72 2.04 3.81
N ILE A 34 -2.41 2.14 3.59
CA ILE A 34 -1.81 2.30 2.26
C ILE A 34 -1.29 0.93 1.83
N PHE A 35 -1.88 0.39 0.77
CA PHE A 35 -1.55 -0.94 0.26
C PHE A 35 -0.54 -0.82 -0.87
N ALA A 36 0.46 -1.69 -0.85
CA ALA A 36 1.41 -1.84 -1.94
C ALA A 36 1.70 -3.31 -2.19
N THR A 37 2.01 -3.65 -3.44
CA THR A 37 2.45 -4.99 -3.82
C THR A 37 3.89 -4.94 -4.29
N THR A 38 4.71 -5.87 -3.82
CA THR A 38 6.07 -6.01 -4.33
C THR A 38 6.08 -6.79 -5.64
N THR A 39 6.81 -6.26 -6.60
CA THR A 39 7.12 -6.87 -7.89
C THR A 39 8.58 -7.33 -7.90
N PRO A 40 9.00 -8.20 -8.83
CA PRO A 40 10.41 -8.61 -8.94
C PRO A 40 11.38 -7.42 -9.04
N THR A 41 10.92 -6.30 -9.60
CA THR A 41 11.68 -5.07 -9.78
C THR A 41 11.99 -4.34 -8.46
N ASN A 42 11.05 -4.33 -7.51
CA ASN A 42 11.17 -3.59 -6.25
C ASN A 42 11.48 -4.48 -5.03
N LEU A 43 11.57 -5.80 -5.22
CA LEU A 43 11.83 -6.76 -4.14
C LEU A 43 13.19 -6.55 -3.45
N ASN A 44 14.19 -6.08 -4.19
CA ASN A 44 15.54 -5.82 -3.68
C ASN A 44 15.73 -4.37 -3.21
N TRP A 45 14.68 -3.54 -3.27
CA TRP A 45 14.80 -2.15 -2.85
C TRP A 45 14.83 -2.06 -1.33
N LYS A 46 15.47 -1.01 -0.80
CA LYS A 46 15.34 -0.71 0.61
C LYS A 46 13.90 -0.36 0.91
N LEU A 47 13.37 -0.90 2.00
CA LEU A 47 12.00 -0.64 2.44
C LEU A 47 11.70 0.87 2.57
N SER A 48 12.69 1.67 3.00
CA SER A 48 12.59 3.13 3.08
C SER A 48 12.33 3.81 1.73
N ASP A 49 12.97 3.31 0.67
CA ASP A 49 12.86 3.86 -0.68
C ASP A 49 11.51 3.47 -1.27
N LEU A 50 11.09 2.22 -1.05
CA LEU A 50 9.77 1.73 -1.44
C LEU A 50 8.64 2.52 -0.76
N ILE A 51 8.73 2.75 0.56
CA ILE A 51 7.73 3.56 1.29
C ILE A 51 7.67 4.98 0.72
N SER A 52 8.83 5.60 0.45
CA SER A 52 8.88 6.97 -0.09
C SER A 52 8.25 7.07 -1.47
N GLU A 53 8.39 6.04 -2.32
CA GLU A 53 7.74 5.97 -3.63
C GLU A 53 6.22 5.82 -3.50
N ILE A 54 5.78 4.90 -2.65
CA ILE A 54 4.35 4.67 -2.36
C ILE A 54 3.69 5.96 -1.83
N GLU A 55 4.35 6.70 -0.95
CA GLU A 55 3.83 7.98 -0.44
C GLU A 55 3.66 9.02 -1.54
N LYS A 56 4.65 9.14 -2.44
CA LYS A 56 4.57 10.05 -3.59
C LYS A 56 3.44 9.67 -4.53
N GLU A 57 3.27 8.38 -4.84
CA GLU A 57 2.16 7.89 -5.66
C GLU A 57 0.80 8.17 -5.01
N HIS A 58 0.68 7.92 -3.69
CA HIS A 58 -0.56 8.17 -2.95
C HIS A 58 -0.92 9.67 -2.94
N GLU A 59 0.06 10.56 -2.73
CA GLU A 59 -0.16 12.00 -2.80
C GLU A 59 -0.56 12.47 -4.20
N TYR A 60 0.09 11.95 -5.24
CA TYR A 60 -0.23 12.25 -6.63
C TYR A 60 -1.66 11.79 -6.99
N MET A 61 -2.02 10.56 -6.61
CA MET A 61 -3.37 10.00 -6.78
C MET A 61 -4.43 10.81 -6.03
N LYS A 62 -4.13 11.31 -4.82
CA LYS A 62 -5.04 12.21 -4.08
C LYS A 62 -5.22 13.55 -4.78
N LYS A 63 -4.15 14.13 -5.35
CA LYS A 63 -4.20 15.42 -6.05
C LYS A 63 -4.97 15.35 -7.38
N MET A 64 -4.92 14.24 -8.09
CA MET A 64 -5.65 14.04 -9.35
C MET A 64 -7.16 13.83 -9.20
N LYS A 65 -7.64 13.49 -8.00
CA LYS A 65 -9.07 13.28 -7.72
C LYS A 65 -9.82 14.55 -7.29
N LYS A 66 -9.18 15.72 -7.40
CA LYS A 66 -9.74 17.02 -7.03
C LYS A 66 -9.98 17.86 -8.28
#